data_AF-A0A317I1H0-F1
#
_entry.id   AF-A0A317I1H0-F1
#
_cell.length_a   1.000
_cell.length_b   1.000
_cell.length_c   1.000
_cell.angle_alpha   90.00
_cell.angle_beta   90.00
_cell.angle_gamma   90.00
#
_symmetry.space_group_name_H-M   'P 1'
#
loop_
_entity.id
_entity.type
_entity.pdbx_description
1 polymer ?
#
loop_
_entity_poly.entity_id
_entity_poly.type
_entity_poly.pdbx_seq_one_letter_code
_entity_poly.pdbx_strand_id
1 'polypeptide(L)'
;VYTRLDAPGRKGDIWILPLSAARNPSPFMETPQFDEERAQFSPDGRFIAYDSNESGTRQVYVAPFPGPGAKQQVSTTGGEDAIWSKDGKELFFLSEGKMMVAEVKTNGSGLEIGNVKLLFDAHSGFGSNAHYDVTPDGKRFIIATLGEGGSAPMNLVVNWTADLKQ
;
A
#
# COMPACT_ATOMS: atom_id res chain seq x y z
N VAL A 1 9.62 5.89 -4.70
CA VAL A 1 8.33 6.60 -4.65
C VAL A 1 8.02 6.87 -3.18
N TYR A 2 7.45 8.02 -2.84
CA TYR A 2 7.09 8.37 -1.47
C TYR A 2 5.88 9.32 -1.45
N THR A 3 5.14 9.35 -0.33
CA THR A 3 4.07 10.33 -0.12
C THR A 3 4.65 11.61 0.48
N ARG A 4 4.30 12.75 -0.11
CA ARG A 4 4.59 14.06 0.46
C ARG A 4 3.30 14.63 1.04
N LEU A 5 3.36 14.99 2.32
CA LEU A 5 2.30 15.77 2.95
C LEU A 5 2.62 17.25 2.75
N ASP A 6 1.73 17.98 2.09
CA ASP A 6 1.80 19.43 2.12
C ASP A 6 1.27 19.95 3.47
N ALA A 7 1.54 21.23 3.78
CA ALA A 7 1.31 21.89 5.08
C ALA A 7 0.02 21.46 5.83
N PRO A 8 -0.05 21.59 7.18
CA PRO A 8 -1.12 21.02 8.00
C PRO A 8 -2.53 21.28 7.45
N GLY A 9 -3.24 20.20 7.10
CA GLY A 9 -4.58 20.25 6.50
C GLY A 9 -4.63 20.00 4.99
N ARG A 10 -3.49 19.80 4.32
CA ARG A 10 -3.45 19.35 2.92
C ARG A 10 -3.33 17.82 2.80
N LYS A 11 -3.80 17.36 1.65
CA LYS A 11 -3.84 15.98 1.20
C LYS A 11 -2.43 15.51 0.82
N GLY A 12 -2.16 14.21 0.94
CA GLY A 12 -0.91 13.61 0.50
C GLY A 12 -0.85 13.50 -1.02
N ASP A 13 0.33 13.75 -1.59
CA ASP A 13 0.61 13.56 -3.01
C ASP A 13 1.72 12.51 -3.19
N ILE A 14 1.69 11.79 -4.32
CA ILE A 14 2.73 10.83 -4.68
C ILE A 14 3.89 11.53 -5.38
N TRP A 15 5.10 11.33 -4.87
CA TRP A 15 6.33 11.89 -5.42
C TRP A 15 7.34 10.80 -5.82
N ILE A 16 8.07 11.11 -6.89
CA ILE A 16 9.16 10.28 -7.42
C ILE A 16 10.48 10.94 -7.05
N LEU A 17 11.36 10.16 -6.39
CA LEU A 17 12.75 10.55 -6.13
C LEU A 17 13.66 9.67 -6.98
N PRO A 18 14.31 10.21 -8.01
CA PRO A 18 15.38 9.51 -8.70
C PRO A 18 16.55 9.26 -7.73
N LEU A 19 17.07 8.03 -7.70
CA LEU A 19 18.23 7.68 -6.85
C LEU A 19 19.58 7.86 -7.58
N SER A 20 19.54 8.15 -8.89
CA SER A 20 20.73 8.45 -9.72
C SER A 20 21.21 9.91 -9.55
N ALA A 21 22.20 10.33 -10.33
CA ALA A 21 23.03 11.52 -10.09
C ALA A 21 22.29 12.87 -9.99
N ALA A 22 21.02 12.96 -10.42
CA ALA A 22 20.15 14.10 -10.17
C ALA A 22 19.01 13.66 -9.23
N ARG A 23 19.21 13.81 -7.92
CA ARG A 23 18.23 13.47 -6.86
C ARG A 23 17.16 14.54 -6.69
N ASN A 24 16.58 15.00 -7.79
CA ASN A 24 15.52 16.01 -7.76
C ASN A 24 14.16 15.32 -7.69
N PRO A 25 13.41 15.45 -6.58
CA PRO A 25 12.06 14.90 -6.49
C PRO A 25 11.10 15.64 -7.43
N SER A 26 10.17 14.92 -8.04
CA SER A 26 9.06 15.48 -8.82
C SER A 26 7.74 14.81 -8.45
N PRO A 27 6.59 15.51 -8.56
CA PRO A 27 5.30 14.87 -8.39
C PRO A 27 5.09 13.80 -9.48
N PHE A 28 4.45 12.69 -9.12
CA PHE A 28 4.01 11.67 -10.08
C PHE A 28 2.71 12.11 -10.78
N MET A 29 1.81 12.72 -10.01
CA MET A 29 0.60 13.37 -10.47
C MET A 29 0.34 14.63 -9.65
N GLU A 30 -0.38 15.59 -10.24
CA GLU A 30 -0.77 16.84 -9.59
C GLU A 30 -2.30 16.89 -9.46
N THR A 31 -2.81 16.30 -8.38
CA THR A 31 -4.25 16.16 -8.11
C THR A 31 -4.59 16.74 -6.73
N PRO A 32 -4.41 18.07 -6.53
CA PRO A 32 -4.49 18.70 -5.21
C PRO A 32 -5.85 18.57 -4.50
N GLN A 33 -6.88 18.17 -5.24
CA GLN A 33 -8.22 17.91 -4.74
C GLN A 33 -8.40 16.50 -4.16
N PHE A 34 -7.42 15.59 -4.26
CA PHE A 34 -7.50 14.22 -3.80
C PHE A 34 -6.32 13.88 -2.88
N ASP A 35 -6.46 12.81 -2.11
CA ASP A 35 -5.43 12.30 -1.20
C ASP A 35 -4.85 11.02 -1.78
N GLU A 36 -3.59 11.04 -2.15
CA GLU A 36 -2.86 9.89 -2.68
C GLU A 36 -1.72 9.43 -1.76
N GLU A 37 -1.70 8.14 -1.44
CA GLU A 37 -0.64 7.55 -0.62
C GLU A 37 -0.35 6.09 -0.98
N ARG A 38 0.61 5.50 -0.25
CA ARG A 38 0.94 4.07 -0.27
C ARG A 38 1.32 3.54 -1.65
N ALA A 39 1.94 4.40 -2.45
CA ALA A 39 2.32 4.07 -3.81
C ALA A 39 3.39 2.97 -3.88
N GLN A 40 3.17 1.99 -4.76
CA GLN A 40 4.05 0.85 -5.01
C GLN A 40 4.29 0.68 -6.52
N PHE A 41 5.55 0.52 -6.91
CA PHE A 41 5.90 0.18 -8.30
C PHE A 41 5.49 -1.27 -8.62
N SER A 42 5.02 -1.50 -9.84
CA SER A 42 4.94 -2.85 -10.39
C SER A 42 6.34 -3.47 -10.50
N PRO A 43 6.47 -4.82 -10.48
CA PRO A 43 7.78 -5.49 -10.57
C PRO A 43 8.57 -5.16 -11.84
N ASP A 44 7.87 -4.84 -12.93
CA ASP A 44 8.46 -4.43 -14.20
C ASP A 44 8.75 -2.91 -14.28
N GLY A 45 8.40 -2.15 -13.24
CA GLY A 45 8.58 -0.70 -13.14
C GLY A 45 7.71 0.13 -14.09
N ARG A 46 6.75 -0.48 -14.81
CA ARG A 46 5.92 0.22 -15.81
C ARG A 46 4.65 0.83 -15.23
N PHE A 47 4.29 0.51 -13.99
CA PHE A 47 3.07 0.98 -13.35
C PHE A 47 3.32 1.35 -11.88
N ILE A 48 2.45 2.19 -11.33
CA ILE A 48 2.36 2.48 -9.91
C ILE A 48 0.93 2.16 -9.46
N ALA A 49 0.81 1.28 -8.46
CA ALA A 49 -0.41 1.12 -7.67
C ALA A 49 -0.41 2.12 -6.52
N TYR A 50 -1.56 2.69 -6.18
CA TYR A 50 -1.67 3.66 -5.09
C TYR A 50 -3.11 3.80 -4.60
N ASP A 51 -3.27 4.40 -3.43
CA ASP A 51 -4.59 4.57 -2.82
C ASP A 51 -5.05 6.02 -3.00
N SER A 52 -6.25 6.24 -3.55
CA SER A 52 -6.82 7.58 -3.72
C SER A 52 -8.27 7.66 -3.27
N ASN A 53 -8.69 8.82 -2.77
CA ASN A 53 -10.08 9.12 -2.44
C ASN A 53 -10.86 9.79 -3.59
N GLU A 54 -10.34 9.76 -4.82
CA GLU A 54 -10.92 10.51 -5.94
C GLU A 54 -12.36 10.09 -6.33
N SER A 55 -12.77 8.85 -6.00
CA SER A 55 -14.15 8.38 -6.19
C SER A 55 -15.05 8.63 -4.97
N GLY A 56 -14.62 9.44 -4.01
CA GLY A 56 -15.37 9.79 -2.80
C GLY A 56 -15.07 8.90 -1.59
N THR A 57 -14.52 7.70 -1.79
CA THR A 57 -13.97 6.82 -0.76
C THR A 57 -12.59 6.33 -1.19
N ARG A 58 -11.77 5.84 -0.26
CA ARG A 58 -10.42 5.35 -0.58
C ARG A 58 -10.51 4.08 -1.43
N GLN A 59 -9.85 4.09 -2.58
CA GLN A 59 -9.77 2.97 -3.51
C GLN A 59 -8.34 2.79 -4.00
N VAL A 60 -8.04 1.58 -4.45
CA VAL A 60 -6.80 1.26 -5.15
C VAL A 60 -6.92 1.65 -6.62
N TYR A 61 -5.91 2.37 -7.10
CA TYR A 61 -5.73 2.74 -8.50
C TYR A 61 -4.40 2.23 -9.02
N VAL A 62 -4.32 2.02 -10.33
CA VAL A 62 -3.06 1.74 -11.03
C VAL A 62 -2.90 2.72 -12.19
N ALA A 63 -1.73 3.35 -12.27
CA ALA A 63 -1.37 4.29 -13.33
C ALA A 63 -0.04 3.87 -14.01
N PRO A 64 0.13 4.09 -15.33
CA PRO A 64 1.42 3.92 -15.99
C PRO A 64 2.53 4.78 -15.35
N PHE A 65 3.76 4.30 -15.38
CA PHE A 65 4.98 5.04 -15.01
C PHE A 65 5.89 5.18 -16.25
N PRO A 66 6.51 6.36 -16.48
CA PRO A 66 6.60 7.55 -15.63
C PRO A 66 5.31 8.38 -15.51
N GLY A 67 4.23 7.97 -16.17
CA GLY A 67 2.89 8.47 -15.89
C GLY A 67 2.62 9.92 -16.26
N PRO A 68 1.45 10.45 -15.83
CA PRO A 68 0.41 9.73 -15.09
C PRO A 68 -0.44 8.82 -16.00
N GLY A 69 -0.47 9.06 -17.32
CA GLY A 69 -1.18 8.22 -18.30
C GLY A 69 -2.67 8.03 -18.00
N ALA A 70 -3.30 7.04 -18.65
CA ALA A 70 -4.66 6.62 -18.31
C ALA A 70 -4.61 5.63 -17.14
N LYS A 71 -5.12 6.06 -15.99
CA LYS A 71 -5.22 5.21 -14.80
C LYS A 71 -6.44 4.29 -14.83
N GLN A 72 -6.40 3.22 -14.04
CA GLN A 72 -7.48 2.26 -13.86
C GLN A 72 -7.81 2.16 -12.37
N GLN A 73 -9.10 2.20 -12.04
CA GLN A 73 -9.58 1.91 -10.71
C GLN A 73 -9.64 0.39 -10.52
N VAL A 74 -9.02 -0.13 -9.45
CA VAL A 74 -8.96 -1.56 -9.17
C VAL A 74 -10.09 -1.98 -8.24
N SER A 75 -10.32 -1.23 -7.17
CA SER A 75 -11.35 -1.52 -6.17
C SER A 75 -12.56 -0.61 -6.33
N THR A 76 -13.75 -1.13 -6.04
CA THR A 76 -15.02 -0.36 -6.16
C THR A 76 -15.81 -0.25 -4.85
N THR A 77 -15.43 -1.01 -3.83
CA THR A 77 -16.12 -1.09 -2.52
C THR A 77 -15.21 -0.68 -1.37
N GLY A 78 -14.16 0.09 -1.66
CA GLY A 78 -13.08 0.39 -0.72
C GLY A 78 -11.83 -0.40 -1.10
N GLY A 79 -10.65 0.17 -0.82
CA GLY A 79 -9.40 -0.52 -1.09
C GLY A 79 -8.19 0.30 -0.70
N GLU A 80 -7.20 -0.35 -0.10
CA GLU A 80 -5.91 0.27 0.23
C GLU A 80 -4.77 -0.75 0.42
N ASP A 81 -3.57 -0.23 0.62
CA ASP A 81 -2.34 -0.99 0.90
C ASP A 81 -2.10 -2.07 -0.18
N ALA A 82 -2.14 -1.64 -1.44
CA ALA A 82 -1.98 -2.55 -2.57
C ALA A 82 -0.55 -3.09 -2.72
N ILE A 83 -0.39 -4.40 -2.87
CA ILE A 83 0.89 -5.07 -3.10
C ILE A 83 0.83 -5.94 -4.35
N TRP A 84 1.78 -5.74 -5.25
CA TRP A 84 1.92 -6.53 -6.48
C TRP A 84 2.40 -7.95 -6.18
N SER A 85 1.85 -8.94 -6.88
CA SER A 85 2.51 -10.23 -7.00
C SER A 85 3.87 -10.06 -7.67
N LYS A 86 4.82 -10.94 -7.34
CA LYS A 86 6.18 -10.88 -7.91
C LYS A 86 6.22 -10.99 -9.43
N ASP A 87 5.25 -11.69 -10.03
CA ASP A 87 5.13 -11.82 -11.48
C ASP A 87 4.32 -10.69 -12.14
N GLY A 88 3.78 -9.76 -11.35
CA GLY A 88 3.04 -8.58 -11.81
C GLY A 88 1.64 -8.87 -12.36
N LYS A 89 1.13 -10.09 -12.20
CA LYS A 89 -0.18 -10.52 -12.73
C LYS A 89 -1.32 -10.40 -11.74
N GLU A 90 -1.02 -10.13 -10.48
CA GLU A 90 -2.01 -9.95 -9.43
C GLU A 90 -1.67 -8.73 -8.57
N LEU A 91 -2.71 -8.12 -8.03
CA LEU A 91 -2.61 -7.07 -7.03
C LEU A 91 -3.43 -7.48 -5.82
N PHE A 92 -2.76 -7.68 -4.68
CA PHE A 92 -3.39 -7.91 -3.39
C PHE A 92 -3.72 -6.55 -2.75
N PHE A 93 -4.83 -6.45 -2.03
CA PHE A 93 -5.19 -5.23 -1.31
C PHE A 93 -6.19 -5.54 -0.20
N LEU A 94 -6.29 -4.65 0.79
CA LEU A 94 -7.28 -4.74 1.86
C LEU A 94 -8.54 -3.96 1.49
N SER A 95 -9.70 -4.53 1.79
CA SER A 95 -11.00 -3.86 1.67
C SER A 95 -11.91 -4.31 2.79
N GLU A 96 -12.33 -3.40 3.66
CA GLU A 96 -13.28 -3.69 4.76
C GLU A 96 -12.88 -4.90 5.62
N GLY A 97 -11.59 -5.02 5.96
CA GLY A 97 -11.07 -6.13 6.77
C GLY A 97 -10.90 -7.46 6.01
N LYS A 98 -11.08 -7.45 4.69
CA LYS A 98 -10.90 -8.61 3.80
C LYS A 98 -9.64 -8.47 2.96
N MET A 99 -8.97 -9.58 2.70
CA MET A 99 -7.91 -9.66 1.72
C MET A 99 -8.50 -9.93 0.34
N MET A 100 -8.30 -9.01 -0.58
CA MET A 100 -8.78 -9.09 -1.95
C MET A 100 -7.61 -9.32 -2.91
N VAL A 101 -7.91 -9.90 -4.07
CA VAL A 101 -6.98 -10.01 -5.19
C VAL A 101 -7.64 -9.54 -6.46
N ALA A 102 -6.93 -8.72 -7.24
CA ALA A 102 -7.29 -8.34 -8.59
C ALA A 102 -6.32 -8.99 -9.59
N GLU A 103 -6.85 -9.57 -10.66
CA GLU A 103 -6.03 -9.97 -11.80
C GLU A 103 -5.58 -8.73 -12.58
N VAL A 104 -4.31 -8.70 -12.96
CA VAL A 104 -3.73 -7.62 -13.78
C VAL A 104 -3.18 -8.22 -15.06
N LYS A 105 -3.64 -7.68 -16.19
CA LYS A 105 -3.12 -8.03 -17.52
C LYS A 105 -2.45 -6.82 -18.13
N THR A 106 -1.21 -6.99 -18.56
CA THR A 106 -0.49 -5.94 -19.29
C THR A 106 -0.39 -6.30 -20.76
N ASN A 107 -0.80 -5.40 -21.65
CA ASN A 107 -0.76 -5.57 -23.10
C ASN A 107 0.05 -4.44 -23.76
N GLY A 108 1.37 -4.63 -23.89
CA GLY A 108 2.25 -3.55 -24.32
C GLY A 108 2.22 -2.41 -23.31
N SER A 109 1.83 -1.20 -23.70
CA SER A 109 1.71 -0.05 -22.80
C SER A 109 0.39 0.01 -22.02
N GLY A 110 -0.57 -0.87 -22.31
CA GLY A 110 -1.86 -0.90 -21.63
C GLY A 110 -1.89 -1.80 -20.40
N LEU A 111 -2.85 -1.52 -19.52
CA LEU A 111 -3.16 -2.29 -18.33
C LEU A 111 -4.67 -2.49 -18.25
N GLU A 112 -5.07 -3.73 -18.01
CA GLU A 112 -6.45 -4.15 -17.80
C GLU A 112 -6.56 -4.79 -16.42
N ILE A 113 -7.52 -4.33 -15.63
CA ILE A 113 -7.90 -4.99 -14.39
C ILE A 113 -8.95 -6.05 -14.73
N GLY A 114 -8.61 -7.29 -14.44
CA GLY A 114 -9.47 -8.46 -14.64
C GLY A 114 -10.39 -8.69 -13.45
N ASN A 115 -10.59 -9.97 -13.12
CA ASN A 115 -11.46 -10.34 -12.02
C ASN A 115 -10.90 -9.87 -10.67
N VAL A 116 -11.78 -9.33 -9.83
CA VAL A 116 -11.48 -8.92 -8.44
C VAL A 116 -12.27 -9.82 -7.50
N LYS A 117 -11.59 -10.54 -6.60
CA LYS A 117 -12.22 -11.54 -5.73
C LYS A 117 -11.64 -11.53 -4.31
N LEU A 118 -12.46 -11.99 -3.38
CA LEU A 118 -12.05 -12.28 -1.99
C LEU A 118 -11.09 -13.47 -1.96
N LEU A 119 -9.99 -13.34 -1.22
CA LEU A 119 -9.14 -14.48 -0.83
C LEU A 119 -9.56 -15.06 0.51
N PHE A 120 -9.64 -14.21 1.55
CA PHE A 120 -10.04 -14.58 2.91
C PHE A 120 -10.31 -13.34 3.77
N ASP A 121 -10.95 -13.53 4.93
CA ASP A 121 -11.12 -12.48 5.93
C ASP A 121 -9.79 -12.22 6.66
N ALA A 122 -9.24 -11.01 6.54
CA ALA A 122 -7.92 -10.66 7.07
C ALA A 122 -7.93 -10.38 8.58
N HIS A 123 -9.11 -10.14 9.17
CA HIS A 123 -9.29 -9.86 10.61
C HIS A 123 -8.30 -8.82 11.16
N SER A 124 -8.04 -7.79 10.35
CA SER A 124 -7.20 -6.65 10.74
C SER A 124 -7.85 -5.91 11.91
N GLY A 125 -7.21 -5.95 13.07
CA GLY A 125 -7.60 -5.10 14.21
C GLY A 125 -7.28 -3.62 14.00
N PHE A 126 -6.50 -3.30 12.97
CA PHE A 126 -6.09 -1.93 12.63
C PHE A 126 -6.95 -1.32 11.51
N GLY A 127 -8.01 -2.02 11.08
CA GLY A 127 -8.79 -1.65 9.90
C GLY A 127 -7.89 -1.47 8.68
N SER A 128 -7.98 -0.29 8.08
CA SER A 128 -7.24 0.17 6.92
C SER A 128 -5.74 0.39 7.11
N ASN A 129 -5.25 0.32 8.34
CA ASN A 129 -3.84 0.55 8.66
C ASN A 129 -3.08 -0.74 8.98
N ALA A 130 -3.65 -1.91 8.72
CA ALA A 130 -2.91 -3.15 8.83
C ALA A 130 -1.97 -3.32 7.65
N HIS A 131 -0.71 -3.00 7.87
CA HIS A 131 0.34 -3.43 6.96
C HIS A 131 0.39 -4.95 6.92
N TYR A 132 0.35 -5.49 5.71
CA TYR A 132 0.61 -6.89 5.44
C TYR A 132 1.74 -7.02 4.45
N ASP A 133 2.30 -8.22 4.35
CA ASP A 133 3.22 -8.59 3.29
C ASP A 133 2.87 -9.98 2.75
N VAL A 134 3.26 -10.24 1.51
CA VAL A 134 2.94 -11.47 0.78
C VAL A 134 4.23 -12.16 0.35
N THR A 135 4.27 -13.48 0.49
CA THR A 135 5.43 -14.25 0.04
C THR A 135 5.60 -14.15 -1.49
N PRO A 136 6.83 -14.30 -2.02
CA PRO A 136 7.11 -14.18 -3.46
C PRO A 136 6.26 -15.07 -4.38
N ASP A 137 5.74 -16.18 -3.86
CA ASP A 137 4.88 -17.12 -4.58
C ASP A 137 3.38 -16.77 -4.49
N GLY A 138 3.01 -15.70 -3.79
CA GLY A 138 1.62 -15.23 -3.61
C GLY A 138 0.78 -16.08 -2.65
N LYS A 139 1.37 -17.08 -1.97
CA LYS A 139 0.59 -18.12 -1.25
C LYS A 139 0.45 -17.89 0.25
N ARG A 140 1.29 -17.06 0.85
CA ARG A 140 1.27 -16.81 2.30
C ARG A 140 1.34 -15.32 2.56
N PHE A 141 0.62 -14.91 3.60
CA PHE A 141 0.49 -13.52 4.01
C PHE A 141 0.90 -13.40 5.47
N ILE A 142 1.63 -12.34 5.81
CA ILE A 142 1.83 -11.90 7.19
C ILE A 142 0.97 -10.66 7.37
N ILE A 143 0.07 -10.67 8.34
CA ILE A 143 -0.86 -9.58 8.61
C ILE A 143 -0.72 -9.19 10.07
N ALA A 144 -0.46 -7.91 10.34
CA ALA A 144 -0.50 -7.41 11.70
C ALA A 144 -1.95 -7.42 12.21
N THR A 145 -2.21 -8.18 13.27
CA THR A 145 -3.51 -8.20 13.94
C THR A 145 -3.37 -7.68 15.36
N LEU A 146 -4.40 -7.00 15.87
CA LEU A 146 -4.53 -6.82 17.30
C LEU A 146 -4.91 -8.20 17.85
N GLY A 147 -4.05 -8.79 18.67
CA GLY A 147 -4.45 -9.98 19.42
C GLY A 147 -5.63 -9.65 20.34
N GLU A 148 -6.44 -10.65 20.67
CA GLU A 148 -7.31 -10.58 21.85
C GLU A 148 -6.40 -10.55 23.08
N GLY A 149 -5.95 -9.36 23.46
CA GLY A 149 -4.91 -9.16 24.46
C GLY A 149 -5.38 -8.25 25.58
N GLY A 150 -5.84 -8.86 26.67
CA GLY A 150 -5.71 -8.23 27.98
C GLY A 150 -4.27 -7.77 28.18
N SER A 151 -4.11 -6.58 28.77
CA SER A 151 -2.83 -5.96 29.07
C SER A 151 -1.84 -6.96 29.69
N ALA A 152 -0.84 -7.40 28.92
CA ALA A 152 0.34 -8.00 29.52
C ALA A 152 1.08 -6.87 30.25
N PRO A 153 1.33 -6.98 31.57
CA PRO A 153 1.99 -5.91 32.30
C PRO A 153 3.39 -5.68 31.73
N MET A 154 3.67 -4.44 31.32
CA MET A 154 5.03 -4.02 31.00
C MET A 154 5.83 -3.95 32.30
N ASN A 155 6.84 -4.82 32.44
CA ASN A 155 7.82 -4.72 33.51
C ASN A 155 9.00 -3.86 33.03
N LEU A 156 9.11 -2.64 33.57
CA LEU A 156 10.27 -1.78 33.34
C LEU A 156 11.30 -2.04 34.44
N VAL A 157 12.42 -2.68 34.09
CA VAL A 157 13.58 -2.78 34.98
C VAL A 157 14.48 -1.57 34.75
N VAL A 158 14.50 -0.66 35.71
CA VAL A 158 15.47 0.43 35.79
C VAL A 158 16.64 0.02 36.68
N ASN A 159 17.85 0.49 36.37
CA ASN A 159 19.07 0.24 37.17
C ASN A 159 19.53 -1.23 37.25
N TRP A 160 19.33 -2.01 36.18
CA TRP A 160 19.70 -3.44 36.08
C TRP A 160 21.19 -3.76 36.36
N THR A 161 22.08 -2.76 36.28
CA THR A 161 23.51 -2.93 36.58
C THR A 161 23.81 -3.06 38.08
N ALA A 162 22.88 -2.67 38.96
CA ALA A 162 23.01 -2.89 40.40
C ALA A 162 22.90 -4.38 40.77
N ASP A 163 22.15 -5.16 39.97
CA ASP A 163 21.88 -6.59 40.21
C ASP A 163 23.00 -7.52 39.69
N LEU A 164 24.01 -6.97 39.02
CA LEU A 164 25.13 -7.73 38.45
C LEU A 164 26.35 -7.88 39.37
N LYS A 165 26.26 -7.40 40.61
CA LYS A 165 27.31 -7.60 41.62
C LYS A 165 26.91 -8.72 42.58
N GLN A 166 27.13 -9.97 42.18
CA GLN A 166 27.23 -11.13 43.06
C GLN A 166 28.49 -11.92 42.73
#